data_AF-U6F6S7-F1
#
_entry.id   AF-U6F6S7-F1
#
_cell.length_a   1.000
_cell.length_b   1.000
_cell.length_c   1.000
_cell.angle_alpha   90.00
_cell.angle_beta   90.00
_cell.angle_gamma   90.00
#
_symmetry.space_group_name_H-M   'P 1'
#
loop_
_entity.id
_entity.type
_entity.pdbx_description
1 polymer ?
#
loop_
_entity_poly.entity_id
_entity_poly.type
_entity_poly.pdbx_seq_one_letter_code
_entity_poly.pdbx_strand_id
1 'polypeptide(L)' 'MFVKTGDKVKVIAGKDKGKEGTVLSVNVKKNRVVVKGVNKIKKHQKPSQTNANGGVVESEGSIHASNVKVISKKEDK' A
#
# COMPACT_ATOMS: atom_id res chain seq x y z
N MET A 1 -15.89 -2.63 -3.35
CA MET A 1 -14.48 -2.96 -3.01
C MET A 1 -14.47 -3.71 -1.69
N PHE A 2 -13.71 -4.79 -1.54
CA PHE A 2 -13.88 -5.75 -0.44
C PHE A 2 -12.92 -5.55 0.76
N VAL A 3 -12.08 -4.52 0.71
CA VAL A 3 -11.06 -4.17 1.72
C VAL A 3 -11.30 -2.77 2.22
N LYS A 4 -11.11 -2.57 3.52
CA LYS A 4 -11.16 -1.28 4.20
C LYS A 4 -9.75 -0.85 4.63
N THR A 5 -9.58 0.45 4.90
CA THR A 5 -8.38 0.97 5.53
C THR A 5 -8.21 0.35 6.92
N GLY A 6 -7.01 -0.15 7.24
CA GLY A 6 -6.72 -0.82 8.51
C GLY A 6 -6.86 -2.35 8.47
N ASP A 7 -7.42 -2.95 7.42
CA ASP A 7 -7.48 -4.40 7.28
C ASP A 7 -6.07 -4.99 7.10
N LYS A 8 -5.87 -6.20 7.64
CA LYS A 8 -4.64 -6.98 7.41
C LYS A 8 -4.85 -7.89 6.20
N VAL A 9 -4.01 -7.70 5.19
CA VAL A 9 -4.13 -8.40 3.91
C VAL A 9 -2.85 -9.12 3.53
N LYS A 10 -2.98 -10.21 2.79
CA LYS A 10 -1.90 -10.96 2.15
C LYS A 10 -1.91 -10.74 0.66
N VAL A 11 -0.75 -10.55 0.05
CA VAL A 11 -0.60 -10.46 -1.39
C VAL A 11 -0.63 -11.86 -2.01
N ILE A 12 -1.53 -12.09 -2.95
CA ILE A 12 -1.72 -13.39 -3.62
C ILE A 12 -0.89 -13.48 -4.90
N ALA A 13 -0.68 -12.35 -5.58
CA ALA A 13 -0.08 -12.28 -6.90
C ALA A 13 0.80 -11.04 -7.08
N GLY A 14 1.80 -11.15 -7.96
CA GLY A 14 2.76 -10.08 -8.28
C GLY A 14 4.12 -10.25 -7.60
N LYS A 15 4.97 -9.23 -7.72
CA LYS A 15 6.36 -9.21 -7.20
C LYS A 15 6.47 -9.51 -5.71
N ASP A 16 5.45 -9.10 -4.95
CA ASP A 16 5.41 -9.20 -3.50
C ASP A 16 4.50 -10.33 -3.00
N LYS A 17 4.26 -11.36 -3.83
CA LYS A 17 3.42 -12.52 -3.47
C LYS A 17 3.88 -13.14 -2.15
N GLY A 18 2.90 -13.42 -1.27
CA GLY A 18 3.12 -14.02 0.04
C GLY A 18 3.38 -13.03 1.17
N LYS A 19 3.69 -11.76 0.87
CA LYS A 19 3.86 -10.73 1.90
C LYS A 19 2.52 -10.35 2.52
N GLU A 20 2.57 -10.04 3.81
CA GLU A 20 1.44 -9.55 4.58
C GLU A 20 1.66 -8.09 4.96
N GLY A 21 0.59 -7.32 5.03
CA GLY A 21 0.66 -5.93 5.43
C GLY A 21 -0.71 -5.36 5.76
N THR A 22 -0.69 -4.17 6.36
CA THR A 22 -1.90 -3.41 6.69
C THR A 22 -2.23 -2.47 5.53
N VAL A 23 -3.51 -2.34 5.21
CA VAL A 23 -4.00 -1.39 4.20
C VAL A 23 -3.88 0.03 4.75
N LEU A 24 -3.05 0.87 4.11
CA LEU A 24 -2.84 2.28 4.46
C LEU A 24 -3.90 3.18 3.82
N SER A 25 -4.23 2.92 2.56
CA SER A 25 -5.25 3.66 1.85
C SER A 25 -5.92 2.83 0.76
N VAL A 26 -7.17 3.17 0.48
CA VAL A 26 -8.01 2.49 -0.50
C VAL A 26 -8.52 3.52 -1.51
N ASN A 27 -8.22 3.32 -2.78
CA ASN A 27 -8.77 4.10 -3.87
C ASN A 27 -9.89 3.31 -4.55
N VAL A 28 -11.13 3.58 -4.12
CA VAL A 28 -12.34 2.87 -4.59
C VAL A 28 -12.59 3.10 -6.09
N LYS A 29 -12.38 4.34 -6.58
CA LYS A 29 -12.61 4.68 -7.99
C LYS A 29 -11.72 3.89 -8.94
N LYS A 30 -10.46 3.66 -8.55
CA LYS A 30 -9.46 2.97 -9.37
C LYS A 30 -9.27 1.49 -8.99
N ASN A 31 -10.02 0.98 -8.00
CA ASN A 31 -9.84 -0.36 -7.44
C ASN A 31 -8.39 -0.69 -7.03
N ARG A 32 -7.67 0.30 -6.48
CA ARG A 32 -6.27 0.11 -6.01
C ARG A 32 -6.15 0.34 -4.52
N VAL A 33 -5.25 -0.40 -3.88
CA VAL A 33 -4.93 -0.29 -2.46
C VAL A 33 -3.45 -0.07 -2.24
N VAL A 34 -3.10 0.71 -1.23
CA VAL A 34 -1.72 0.85 -0.77
C VAL A 34 -1.57 0.00 0.50
N VAL A 35 -0.64 -0.94 0.47
CA VAL A 35 -0.39 -1.87 1.57
C VAL A 35 1.01 -1.61 2.12
N LYS A 36 1.13 -1.51 3.44
CA LYS A 36 2.40 -1.24 4.11
C LYS A 36 3.43 -2.32 3.76
N GLY A 37 4.64 -1.90 3.34
CA GLY A 37 5.75 -2.80 3.03
C GLY A 37 5.64 -3.55 1.69
N VAL A 38 4.61 -3.27 0.90
CA VAL A 38 4.39 -3.86 -0.43
C VAL A 38 4.62 -2.80 -1.51
N ASN A 39 5.19 -3.20 -2.63
CA ASN A 39 5.44 -2.34 -3.79
C ASN A 39 6.22 -1.06 -3.44
N LYS A 40 7.35 -1.18 -2.74
CA LYS A 40 8.21 -0.04 -2.42
C LYS A 40 8.82 0.57 -3.69
N ILE A 41 8.60 1.87 -3.88
CA ILE A 41 9.09 2.64 -5.02
C ILE A 41 10.06 3.69 -4.50
N LYS A 42 11.24 3.75 -5.12
CA LYS A 42 12.19 4.83 -4.92
C LYS A 42 11.82 5.99 -5.82
N LYS A 43 11.47 7.13 -5.23
CA LYS A 43 11.16 8.37 -5.95
C LYS A 43 12.27 9.38 -5.71
N HIS A 44 12.83 9.90 -6.80
CA HIS A 44 13.74 11.03 -6.75
C HIS A 44 12.91 12.29 -6.57
N GLN A 45 13.04 12.94 -5.42
CA GLN A 45 12.38 14.20 -5.13
C GLN A 45 13.40 15.33 -5.16
N LYS A 46 13.06 16.38 -5.90
CA LYS A 46 13.78 17.66 -5.80
C LYS A 46 13.58 18.22 -4.39
N PRO A 47 14.56 19.00 -3.87
CA PRO A 47 14.40 19.70 -2.60
C PRO A 47 13.09 20.49 -2.54
N SER A 48 12.37 20.37 -1.42
CA SER A 48 11.12 21.09 -1.15
C SER A 48 11.14 21.67 0.26
N GLN A 49 10.19 22.55 0.59
CA GLN A 49 10.08 23.09 1.96
C GLN A 49 9.92 22.00 3.03
N THR A 50 9.26 20.88 2.68
CA THR A 50 9.10 19.72 3.57
C THR A 50 10.30 18.78 3.58
N ASN A 51 11.16 18.81 2.56
CA ASN A 51 12.38 18.02 2.45
C ASN A 51 13.52 18.87 1.86
N ALA A 52 14.16 19.69 2.71
CA ALA A 52 15.17 20.65 2.30
C ALA A 52 16.43 20.02 1.68
N ASN A 53 16.78 18.79 2.07
CA ASN A 53 17.93 18.08 1.53
C ASN A 53 17.64 17.38 0.19
N GLY A 54 16.37 17.30 -0.23
CA GLY A 54 15.96 16.46 -1.37
C GLY A 54 16.39 14.99 -1.20
N GLY A 55 16.38 14.23 -2.29
CA GLY A 55 16.98 12.90 -2.33
C GLY A 55 16.03 11.78 -2.75
N VAL A 56 16.42 10.55 -2.42
CA VAL A 56 15.67 9.34 -2.77
C VAL A 56 14.71 9.00 -1.63
N VAL A 57 13.43 9.25 -1.84
CA VAL A 57 12.37 8.91 -0.88
C VAL A 57 11.80 7.55 -1.25
N GLU A 58 11.73 6.63 -0.28
CA GLU A 58 10.97 5.40 -0.43
C GLU A 58 9.50 5.64 -0.10
N SER A 59 8.61 5.19 -0.98
CA SER A 59 7.16 5.29 -0.79
C SER A 59 6.48 4.02 -1.27
N GLU A 60 5.43 3.61 -0.57
CA GLU A 60 4.64 2.45 -0.94
C GLU A 60 3.76 2.75 -2.16
N GLY A 61 3.83 1.86 -3.15
CA GLY A 61 3.02 1.90 -4.34
C GLY A 61 1.67 1.22 -4.16
N SER A 62 0.71 1.59 -5.02
CA SER A 62 -0.60 0.95 -5.04
C SER A 62 -0.61 -0.36 -5.83
N ILE A 63 -1.31 -1.36 -5.33
CA ILE A 63 -1.56 -2.65 -5.96
C ILE A 63 -3.05 -2.80 -6.27
N HIS A 64 -3.39 -3.64 -7.24
CA HIS A 64 -4.79 -3.88 -7.59
C HIS A 64 -5.48 -4.70 -6.51
N ALA A 65 -6.75 -4.39 -6.21
CA ALA A 65 -7.50 -5.06 -5.15
C ALA A 65 -7.65 -6.58 -5.39
N SER A 66 -7.70 -7.05 -6.64
CA SER A 66 -7.77 -8.50 -6.93
C SER A 66 -6.56 -9.28 -6.43
N ASN A 67 -5.42 -8.62 -6.21
CA ASN A 67 -4.16 -9.28 -5.86
C ASN A 67 -3.95 -9.39 -4.35
N VAL A 68 -4.96 -9.01 -3.55
CA VAL A 68 -4.91 -9.11 -2.08
C VAL A 68 -6.01 -10.00 -1.53
N LYS A 69 -5.71 -10.70 -0.44
CA LYS A 69 -6.65 -11.50 0.35
C LYS A 69 -6.73 -10.92 1.74
N VAL A 70 -7.94 -10.75 2.29
CA VAL A 70 -8.12 -10.35 3.68
C VAL A 70 -7.76 -11.53 4.59
N ILE A 71 -6.85 -11.30 5.54
CA ILE A 71 -6.49 -12.28 6.57
C ILE A 71 -7.29 -12.00 7.85
N SER A 72 -7.35 -10.73 8.25
CA SER A 72 -8.09 -10.28 9.41
C SER A 72 -8.75 -8.96 9.04
N LYS A 73 -10.07 -8.91 9.26
CA LYS A 73 -10.82 -7.66 9.23
C LYS A 73 -10.58 -6.96 10.55
N LYS A 74 -10.40 -5.64 10.52
CA LYS A 74 -10.54 -4.87 11.74
C LYS A 74 -11.99 -5.03 12.20
N GLU A 75 -12.20 -5.68 13.34
CA GLU A 75 -13.52 -5.73 13.96
C GLU A 75 -13.84 -4.32 14.46
N ASP A 76 -14.73 -3.64 13.75
CA ASP A 76 -15.42 -2.47 14.27
C ASP A 76 -16.48 -3.01 15.27
N LYS A 77 -16.08 -3.24 16.53
CA LYS A 77 -17.02 -3.33 17.66
C LYS A 77 -17.34 -1.93 18.16
#